data_AF-A0A929BTA5-F1
#
_entry.id   AF-A0A929BTA5-F1
#
_cell.length_a   1.000
_cell.length_b   1.000
_cell.length_c   1.000
_cell.angle_alpha   90.00
_cell.angle_beta   90.00
_cell.angle_gamma   90.00
#
_symmetry.space_group_name_H-M   'P 1'
#
loop_
_entity.id
_entity.type
_entity.pdbx_description
1 polymer ?
#
loop_
_entity_poly.entity_id
_entity_poly.type
_entity_poly.pdbx_seq_one_letter_code
_entity_poly.pdbx_strand_id
1 'polypeptide(L)'
;MKNRETSYLDFNRLEAIPRLAALLPYDLACRYHALPVAEDGERITVAMADPDDKDAREAIMAVLGPSACVVRADAQVIDSLLAKFWEKASNPTSELLLWASTKAFADEIEVYAEELATLLGAHLSRFETLKTGNEAYRALTSEVKRTKADIVILGSNEQTTLNRLFEVRPEYTLVDRLPTSLLVVRQPCWPIKNVLLVLRNEEKDETAVDWTVRFAQPSCADVTVLPLTIPAP
;
A
#
# COMPACT_ATOMS: atom_id res chain seq x y z
N MET A 1 -16.04 34.57 32.81
CA MET A 1 -15.89 33.21 32.24
C MET A 1 -16.61 33.19 30.90
N LYS A 2 -15.87 33.08 29.78
CA LYS A 2 -16.45 33.05 28.42
C LYS A 2 -16.70 31.59 28.03
N ASN A 3 -17.96 31.23 27.78
CA ASN A 3 -18.38 29.96 27.20
C ASN A 3 -17.65 29.76 25.87
N ARG A 4 -16.83 28.70 25.74
CA ARG A 4 -16.36 28.22 24.43
C ARG A 4 -17.45 27.32 23.88
N GLU A 5 -18.13 27.78 22.84
CA GLU A 5 -19.05 26.96 22.05
C GLU A 5 -18.23 25.85 21.39
N THR A 6 -18.33 24.63 21.91
CA THR A 6 -17.86 23.43 21.23
C THR A 6 -18.80 23.15 20.06
N SER A 7 -18.34 23.46 18.85
CA SER A 7 -19.05 23.10 17.62
C SER A 7 -19.10 21.57 17.51
N TYR A 8 -20.31 21.00 17.59
CA TYR A 8 -20.57 19.58 17.48
C TYR A 8 -20.96 19.28 16.03
N LEU A 9 -20.22 18.39 15.37
CA LEU A 9 -20.49 18.02 13.99
C LEU A 9 -21.43 16.79 13.97
N ASP A 10 -22.56 16.87 13.26
CA ASP A 10 -23.43 15.71 13.04
C ASP A 10 -22.91 14.89 11.86
N PHE A 11 -22.44 13.67 12.15
CA PHE A 11 -21.74 12.79 11.21
C PHE A 11 -22.65 12.05 10.25
N ASN A 12 -23.98 12.14 10.40
CA ASN A 12 -24.93 11.45 9.52
C ASN A 12 -24.90 11.91 8.04
N ARG A 13 -24.06 12.90 7.71
CA ARG A 13 -23.91 13.46 6.35
C ARG A 13 -22.47 13.53 5.83
N LEU A 14 -21.48 13.12 6.62
CA LEU A 14 -20.10 13.11 6.14
C LEU A 14 -19.80 11.76 5.47
N GLU A 15 -19.76 11.76 4.15
CA GLU A 15 -18.96 10.78 3.43
C GLU A 15 -17.49 11.13 3.70
N ALA A 16 -16.90 10.51 4.72
CA ALA A 16 -15.47 10.63 4.93
C ALA A 16 -14.73 10.15 3.66
N ILE A 17 -13.83 10.98 3.15
CA ILE A 17 -13.12 10.75 1.90
C ILE A 17 -11.92 9.84 2.23
N PRO A 18 -11.75 8.66 1.59
CA PRO A 18 -10.65 7.74 1.89
C PRO A 18 -9.26 8.40 1.88
N ARG A 19 -9.04 9.35 0.96
CA ARG A 19 -7.80 10.13 0.87
C ARG A 19 -7.54 10.97 2.13
N LEU A 20 -8.58 11.53 2.74
CA LEU A 20 -8.44 12.31 3.99
C LEU A 20 -8.18 11.39 5.17
N ALA A 21 -8.88 10.25 5.25
CA ALA A 21 -8.66 9.27 6.30
C ALA A 21 -7.17 8.85 6.37
N ALA A 22 -6.55 8.60 5.22
CA ALA A 22 -5.15 8.20 5.11
C ALA A 22 -4.12 9.27 5.54
N LEU A 23 -4.53 10.53 5.78
CA LEU A 23 -3.62 11.57 6.26
C LEU A 23 -3.15 11.32 7.70
N LEU A 24 -3.90 10.52 8.46
CA LEU A 24 -3.52 10.14 9.82
C LEU A 24 -3.10 8.66 9.84
N PRO A 25 -1.94 8.31 10.43
CA PRO A 25 -1.55 6.92 10.67
C PRO A 25 -2.64 6.16 11.42
N TYR A 26 -2.85 4.89 11.06
CA TYR A 26 -3.93 4.07 11.61
C TYR A 26 -3.86 3.91 13.13
N ASP A 27 -2.65 3.67 13.64
CA ASP A 27 -2.38 3.54 15.07
C ASP A 27 -2.76 4.83 15.83
N LEU A 28 -2.47 5.99 15.24
CA LEU A 28 -2.81 7.29 15.79
C LEU A 28 -4.31 7.58 15.72
N ALA A 29 -4.94 7.25 14.60
CA ALA A 29 -6.37 7.38 14.37
C ALA A 29 -7.18 6.54 15.36
N CYS A 30 -6.81 5.28 15.57
CA CYS A 30 -7.46 4.40 16.55
C CYS A 30 -7.15 4.82 18.00
N ARG A 31 -5.89 5.13 18.32
CA ARG A 31 -5.50 5.49 19.70
C ARG A 31 -6.23 6.73 20.20
N TYR A 32 -6.41 7.72 19.34
CA TYR A 32 -7.01 9.00 19.72
C TYR A 32 -8.43 9.17 19.23
N HIS A 33 -9.04 8.13 18.66
CA HIS A 33 -10.36 8.17 18.05
C HIS A 33 -10.49 9.41 17.16
N ALA A 34 -9.60 9.51 16.18
CA ALA A 34 -9.41 10.69 15.35
C ALA A 34 -9.50 10.35 13.86
N LEU A 35 -10.23 11.16 13.10
CA LEU A 35 -10.42 10.96 11.67
C LEU A 35 -10.42 12.30 10.94
N PRO A 36 -9.51 12.53 9.97
CA PRO A 36 -9.62 13.69 9.08
C PRO A 36 -10.88 13.57 8.21
N VAL A 37 -11.69 14.63 8.20
CA VAL A 37 -13.05 14.62 7.60
C VAL A 37 -13.28 15.69 6.55
N ALA A 38 -12.48 16.76 6.55
CA ALA A 38 -12.55 17.80 5.54
C ALA A 38 -11.19 18.45 5.31
N GLU A 39 -11.01 18.99 4.11
CA GLU A 39 -9.87 19.79 3.67
C GLU A 39 -10.39 21.07 3.01
N ASP A 40 -9.94 22.22 3.50
CA ASP A 40 -10.23 23.54 2.92
C ASP A 40 -8.92 24.33 2.78
N GLY A 41 -8.35 24.30 1.57
CA GLY A 41 -7.01 24.82 1.31
C GLY A 41 -5.97 24.08 2.15
N GLU A 42 -5.22 24.81 2.99
CA GLU A 42 -4.21 24.23 3.88
C GLU A 42 -4.78 23.75 5.23
N ARG A 43 -6.10 23.86 5.45
CA ARG A 43 -6.75 23.52 6.72
C ARG A 43 -7.39 22.14 6.65
N ILE A 44 -6.88 21.21 7.46
CA ILE A 44 -7.49 19.90 7.67
C ILE A 44 -8.40 19.95 8.91
N THR A 45 -9.64 19.51 8.77
CA THR A 45 -10.56 19.32 9.88
C THR A 45 -10.51 17.86 10.34
N VAL A 46 -10.24 17.66 11.63
CA VAL A 46 -10.15 16.34 12.25
C VAL A 46 -11.28 16.17 13.25
N ALA A 47 -12.10 15.14 13.04
CA ALA A 47 -13.05 14.67 14.03
C ALA A 47 -12.30 13.93 15.15
N MET A 48 -12.54 14.29 16.41
CA MET A 48 -11.93 13.64 17.57
C MET A 48 -12.97 13.35 18.64
N ALA A 49 -12.83 12.22 19.33
CA ALA A 49 -13.65 11.91 20.50
C ALA A 49 -13.44 12.93 21.63
N ASP A 50 -12.18 13.27 21.91
CA ASP A 50 -11.84 14.27 22.93
C ASP A 50 -10.87 15.36 22.41
N PRO A 51 -11.38 16.50 21.90
CA PRO A 51 -10.56 17.60 21.43
C PRO A 51 -9.88 18.41 22.56
N ASP A 52 -10.15 18.10 23.83
CA ASP A 52 -9.49 18.77 24.97
C ASP A 52 -8.24 18.01 25.44
N ASP A 53 -8.02 16.79 24.94
CA ASP A 53 -6.78 16.03 25.11
C ASP A 53 -5.63 16.74 24.38
N LYS A 54 -4.71 17.31 25.16
CA LYS A 54 -3.57 18.07 24.64
C LYS A 54 -2.55 17.17 23.97
N ASP A 55 -2.32 15.98 24.50
CA ASP A 55 -1.33 15.04 23.98
C ASP A 55 -1.81 14.49 22.63
N ALA A 56 -3.10 14.14 22.53
CA ALA A 56 -3.73 13.73 21.28
C ALA A 56 -3.64 14.82 20.21
N ARG A 57 -3.95 16.07 20.57
CA ARG A 57 -3.86 17.21 19.65
C ARG A 57 -2.44 17.47 19.18
N GLU A 58 -1.47 17.45 20.07
CA GLU A 58 -0.07 17.67 19.72
C GLU A 58 0.41 16.58 18.75
N ALA A 59 0.08 15.32 19.03
CA ALA A 59 0.43 14.20 18.14
C ALA A 59 -0.24 14.33 16.76
N ILE A 60 -1.51 14.70 16.69
CA ILE A 60 -2.23 14.91 15.42
C ILE A 60 -1.65 16.10 14.65
N MET A 61 -1.36 17.22 15.31
CA MET A 61 -0.77 18.41 14.67
C MET A 61 0.66 18.17 14.19
N ALA A 62 1.43 17.31 14.86
CA ALA A 62 2.75 16.92 14.40
C ALA A 62 2.72 16.20 13.04
N VAL A 63 1.62 15.49 12.75
CA VAL A 63 1.41 14.79 11.47
C VAL A 63 0.77 15.69 10.42
N LEU A 64 -0.33 16.36 10.78
CA LEU A 64 -1.18 17.09 9.81
C LEU A 64 -0.78 18.57 9.63
N GLY A 65 0.14 19.07 10.44
CA GLY A 65 0.58 20.45 10.45
C GLY A 65 -0.24 21.36 11.38
N PRO A 66 0.27 22.59 11.62
CA PRO A 66 -0.28 23.52 12.61
C PRO A 66 -1.62 24.15 12.20
N SER A 67 -2.01 24.05 10.93
CA SER A 67 -3.28 24.54 10.40
C SER A 67 -4.44 23.59 10.67
N ALA A 68 -4.19 22.38 11.18
CA ALA A 68 -5.23 21.41 11.50
C ALA A 68 -6.13 21.93 12.63
N CYS A 69 -7.45 21.82 12.43
CA CYS A 69 -8.45 22.10 13.46
C CYS A 69 -9.15 20.81 13.89
N VAL A 70 -9.50 20.74 15.17
CA VAL A 70 -10.14 19.57 15.77
C VAL A 70 -11.58 19.91 16.12
N VAL A 71 -12.51 19.01 15.81
CA VAL A 71 -13.93 19.12 16.14
C VAL A 71 -14.35 17.91 16.97
N ARG A 72 -15.25 18.11 17.94
CA ARG A 72 -15.74 17.02 18.78
C ARG A 72 -16.69 16.13 17.96
N ALA A 73 -16.52 14.83 18.10
CA ALA A 73 -17.25 13.80 17.40
C ALA A 73 -17.54 12.61 18.33
N ASP A 74 -18.51 11.78 17.98
CA ASP A 74 -18.80 10.56 18.73
C ASP A 74 -17.74 9.49 18.45
N ALA A 75 -17.16 8.92 19.51
CA ALA A 75 -16.10 7.92 19.40
C ALA A 75 -16.56 6.66 18.66
N GLN A 76 -17.78 6.18 18.88
CA GLN A 76 -18.30 4.98 18.21
C GLN A 76 -18.51 5.24 16.72
N VAL A 77 -18.95 6.44 16.35
CA VAL A 77 -19.08 6.84 14.95
C VAL A 77 -17.72 6.91 14.27
N ILE A 78 -16.73 7.50 14.92
CA ILE A 78 -15.35 7.55 14.41
C ILE A 78 -14.81 6.14 14.24
N ASP A 79 -14.93 5.29 15.26
CA ASP A 79 -14.43 3.90 15.22
C ASP A 79 -15.11 3.08 14.13
N SER A 80 -16.43 3.26 13.94
CA SER A 80 -17.17 2.59 12.85
C SER A 80 -16.69 3.05 11.47
N LEU A 81 -16.37 4.33 11.31
CA LEU A 81 -15.82 4.87 10.08
C LEU A 81 -14.39 4.38 9.85
N LEU A 82 -13.53 4.41 10.89
CA LEU A 82 -12.18 3.86 10.85
C LEU A 82 -12.22 2.38 10.46
N ALA A 83 -13.07 1.59 11.10
CA ALA A 83 -13.30 0.20 10.73
C ALA A 83 -13.75 0.08 9.27
N LYS A 84 -14.68 0.90 8.78
CA LYS A 84 -15.11 0.83 7.37
C LYS A 84 -14.02 1.21 6.36
N PHE A 85 -13.22 2.24 6.64
CA PHE A 85 -12.12 2.67 5.76
C PHE A 85 -10.96 1.70 5.78
N TRP A 86 -10.58 1.27 6.97
CA TRP A 86 -9.45 0.37 7.16
C TRP A 86 -9.82 -1.11 7.02
N GLU A 87 -11.06 -1.57 7.18
CA GLU A 87 -11.48 -2.91 6.72
C GLU A 87 -11.42 -2.99 5.20
N LYS A 88 -11.77 -1.91 4.48
CA LYS A 88 -11.58 -1.85 3.02
C LYS A 88 -10.10 -1.81 2.62
N ALA A 89 -9.23 -1.31 3.50
CA ALA A 89 -7.77 -1.34 3.34
C ALA A 89 -7.12 -2.61 3.95
N SER A 90 -7.83 -3.39 4.77
CA SER A 90 -7.25 -4.39 5.68
C SER A 90 -8.12 -5.63 5.94
N ASN A 91 -9.01 -6.06 5.03
CA ASN A 91 -9.48 -7.47 5.00
C ASN A 91 -10.22 -7.92 3.71
N PRO A 92 -10.13 -9.20 3.27
CA PRO A 92 -9.14 -10.24 3.64
C PRO A 92 -8.47 -10.94 2.42
N THR A 93 -7.29 -11.53 2.67
CA THR A 93 -6.47 -12.36 1.76
C THR A 93 -6.13 -11.71 0.43
N SER A 94 -5.11 -10.84 0.42
CA SER A 94 -4.41 -10.60 -0.84
C SER A 94 -3.98 -11.94 -1.42
N GLU A 95 -4.22 -12.15 -2.71
CA GLU A 95 -3.84 -13.38 -3.39
C GLU A 95 -2.50 -13.15 -4.09
N LEU A 96 -1.46 -13.81 -3.60
CA LEU A 96 -0.14 -13.80 -4.18
C LEU A 96 -0.03 -15.01 -5.08
N LEU A 97 0.47 -14.81 -6.31
CA LEU A 97 0.78 -15.90 -7.21
C LEU A 97 2.29 -15.97 -7.44
N LEU A 98 2.94 -17.00 -6.90
CA LEU A 98 4.34 -17.25 -7.16
C LEU A 98 4.50 -18.00 -8.48
N TRP A 99 5.31 -17.46 -9.39
CA TRP A 99 5.77 -18.15 -10.58
C TRP A 99 7.31 -18.23 -10.56
N ALA A 100 7.83 -19.39 -10.13
CA ALA A 100 9.24 -19.70 -10.13
C ALA A 100 9.62 -20.43 -11.45
N SER A 101 10.29 -19.72 -12.37
CA SER A 101 10.63 -20.25 -13.69
C SER A 101 11.80 -21.27 -13.67
N THR A 102 12.62 -21.28 -12.61
CA THR A 102 13.84 -22.10 -12.56
C THR A 102 14.10 -22.75 -11.20
N LYS A 103 14.35 -24.07 -11.17
CA LYS A 103 14.62 -24.85 -9.96
C LYS A 103 15.82 -24.37 -9.13
N ALA A 104 16.86 -23.81 -9.75
CA ALA A 104 18.08 -23.41 -9.04
C ALA A 104 17.91 -22.19 -8.11
N PHE A 105 16.81 -21.47 -8.24
CA PHE A 105 16.50 -20.28 -7.42
C PHE A 105 15.14 -20.42 -6.72
N ALA A 106 14.42 -21.51 -6.98
CA ALA A 106 13.05 -21.72 -6.52
C ALA A 106 12.94 -21.71 -5.00
N ASP A 107 13.82 -22.43 -4.30
CA ASP A 107 13.75 -22.55 -2.83
C ASP A 107 13.90 -21.19 -2.12
N GLU A 108 14.85 -20.34 -2.55
CA GLU A 108 15.04 -19.01 -1.94
C GLU A 108 13.88 -18.06 -2.21
N ILE A 109 13.33 -18.09 -3.44
CA ILE A 109 12.16 -17.28 -3.79
C ILE A 109 10.92 -17.78 -3.06
N GLU A 110 10.75 -19.10 -2.91
CA GLU A 110 9.63 -19.69 -2.20
C GLU A 110 9.61 -19.24 -0.75
N VAL A 111 10.74 -19.36 -0.04
CA VAL A 111 10.87 -18.86 1.33
C VAL A 111 10.56 -17.36 1.39
N TYR A 112 11.13 -16.57 0.47
CA TYR A 112 10.86 -15.14 0.41
C TYR A 112 9.38 -14.81 0.16
N ALA A 113 8.70 -15.55 -0.73
CA ALA A 113 7.29 -15.37 -1.04
C ALA A 113 6.39 -15.75 0.13
N GLU A 114 6.75 -16.78 0.91
CA GLU A 114 6.04 -17.19 2.13
C GLU A 114 6.17 -16.14 3.24
N GLU A 115 7.37 -15.60 3.45
CA GLU A 115 7.61 -14.50 4.38
C GLU A 115 6.83 -13.24 3.97
N LEU A 116 6.82 -12.91 2.67
CA LEU A 116 6.05 -11.80 2.13
C LEU A 116 4.54 -12.00 2.30
N ALA A 117 4.04 -13.21 2.04
CA ALA A 117 2.64 -13.56 2.24
C ALA A 117 2.25 -13.40 3.72
N THR A 118 3.11 -13.84 4.63
CA THR A 118 2.91 -13.72 6.07
C THR A 118 2.85 -12.25 6.50
N LEU A 119 3.80 -11.43 6.02
CA LEU A 119 3.86 -9.99 6.29
C LEU A 119 2.60 -9.24 5.82
N LEU A 120 2.06 -9.65 4.67
CA LEU A 120 0.87 -9.04 4.07
C LEU A 120 -0.46 -9.64 4.56
N GLY A 121 -0.43 -10.67 5.41
CA GLY A 121 -1.65 -11.41 5.79
C GLY A 121 -2.36 -12.04 4.58
N ALA A 122 -1.58 -12.54 3.63
CA ALA A 122 -2.00 -12.87 2.27
C ALA A 122 -1.91 -14.38 2.00
N HIS A 123 -2.71 -14.89 1.06
CA HIS A 123 -2.65 -16.30 0.64
C HIS A 123 -1.68 -16.44 -0.54
N LEU A 124 -0.80 -17.45 -0.47
CA LEU A 124 0.19 -17.73 -1.50
C LEU A 124 -0.21 -18.95 -2.33
N SER A 125 -0.53 -18.72 -3.60
CA SER A 125 -0.72 -19.75 -4.60
C SER A 125 0.55 -19.93 -5.44
N ARG A 126 0.84 -21.16 -5.87
CA ARG A 126 1.97 -21.48 -6.75
C ARG A 126 1.47 -21.75 -8.17
N PHE A 127 2.14 -21.19 -9.15
CA PHE A 127 1.91 -21.44 -10.57
C PHE A 127 3.15 -22.04 -11.22
N GLU A 128 3.01 -23.27 -11.70
CA GLU A 128 4.02 -23.97 -12.47
C GLU A 128 3.53 -24.21 -13.90
N THR A 129 4.41 -24.00 -14.87
CA THR A 129 4.12 -24.31 -16.27
C THR A 129 5.38 -24.80 -16.98
N LEU A 130 5.23 -25.85 -17.78
CA LEU A 130 6.26 -26.32 -18.71
C LEU A 130 6.24 -25.56 -20.04
N LYS A 131 5.22 -24.72 -20.25
CA LYS A 131 5.06 -23.90 -21.46
C LYS A 131 6.03 -22.73 -21.43
N THR A 132 6.40 -22.24 -22.61
CA THR A 132 7.30 -21.08 -22.76
C THR A 132 6.65 -19.98 -23.61
N GLY A 133 7.22 -18.77 -23.53
CA GLY A 133 6.77 -17.61 -24.32
C GLY A 133 5.28 -17.28 -24.16
N ASN A 134 4.60 -17.05 -25.29
CA ASN A 134 3.18 -16.64 -25.31
C ASN A 134 2.23 -17.65 -24.66
N GLU A 135 2.56 -18.94 -24.70
CA GLU A 135 1.72 -19.97 -24.10
C GLU A 135 1.83 -19.97 -22.56
N ALA A 136 3.04 -19.74 -22.03
CA ALA A 136 3.26 -19.54 -20.60
C ALA A 136 2.48 -18.32 -20.11
N TYR A 137 2.55 -17.22 -20.86
CA TYR A 137 1.83 -15.99 -20.55
C TYR A 137 0.31 -16.17 -20.53
N ARG A 138 -0.26 -16.85 -21.53
CA ARG A 138 -1.71 -17.12 -21.56
C ARG A 138 -2.12 -17.99 -20.38
N ALA A 139 -1.32 -18.99 -20.03
CA ALA A 139 -1.56 -19.83 -18.86
C ALA A 139 -1.51 -19.01 -17.57
N LEU A 140 -0.49 -18.16 -17.39
CA LEU A 140 -0.37 -17.25 -16.25
C LEU A 140 -1.55 -16.29 -16.17
N THR A 141 -1.95 -15.67 -17.28
CA THR A 141 -3.08 -14.72 -17.31
C THR A 141 -4.39 -15.40 -16.92
N SER A 142 -4.62 -16.62 -17.40
CA SER A 142 -5.78 -17.43 -17.00
C SER A 142 -5.72 -17.76 -15.51
N GLU A 143 -4.54 -18.08 -15.00
CA GLU A 143 -4.35 -18.41 -13.59
C GLU A 143 -4.59 -17.19 -12.69
N VAL A 144 -4.00 -16.04 -13.00
CA VAL A 144 -4.24 -14.77 -12.30
C VAL A 144 -5.74 -14.45 -12.23
N LYS A 145 -6.49 -14.66 -13.33
CA LYS A 145 -7.95 -14.46 -13.33
C LYS A 145 -8.69 -15.49 -12.48
N ARG A 146 -8.21 -16.73 -12.45
CA ARG A 146 -8.80 -17.84 -11.69
C ARG A 146 -8.63 -17.65 -10.19
N THR A 147 -7.42 -17.29 -9.77
CA THR A 147 -7.07 -17.05 -8.36
C THR A 147 -7.44 -15.64 -7.90
N LYS A 148 -7.70 -14.73 -8.84
CA LYS A 148 -7.86 -13.29 -8.58
C LYS A 148 -6.62 -12.70 -7.89
N ALA A 149 -5.44 -13.10 -8.36
CA ALA A 149 -4.18 -12.64 -7.77
C ALA A 149 -4.01 -11.11 -7.88
N ASP A 150 -3.73 -10.47 -6.74
CA ASP A 150 -3.43 -9.04 -6.63
C ASP A 150 -1.98 -8.73 -6.98
N ILE A 151 -1.10 -9.72 -6.81
CA ILE A 151 0.31 -9.59 -7.17
C ILE A 151 0.87 -10.92 -7.67
N VAL A 152 1.65 -10.85 -8.74
CA VAL A 152 2.44 -11.98 -9.23
C VAL A 152 3.89 -11.79 -8.79
N ILE A 153 4.45 -12.80 -8.14
CA ILE A 153 5.86 -12.85 -7.73
C ILE A 153 6.63 -13.62 -8.78
N LEU A 154 7.56 -12.93 -9.46
CA LEU A 154 8.45 -13.51 -10.45
C LEU A 154 9.86 -13.60 -9.90
N GLY A 155 10.35 -14.82 -9.81
CA GLY A 155 11.75 -15.08 -9.50
C GLY A 155 12.66 -15.00 -10.73
N SER A 156 13.71 -14.19 -10.70
CA SER A 156 14.70 -14.10 -11.78
C SER A 156 16.12 -14.22 -11.24
N ASN A 157 16.88 -15.23 -11.69
CA ASN A 157 18.27 -15.39 -11.29
C ASN A 157 19.21 -14.63 -12.24
N GLU A 158 19.91 -13.62 -11.73
CA GLU A 158 20.88 -12.80 -12.48
C GLU A 158 22.29 -13.43 -12.61
N GLN A 159 22.54 -14.63 -12.06
CA GLN A 159 23.88 -15.23 -12.11
C GLN A 159 24.37 -15.60 -13.53
N THR A 160 23.58 -15.40 -14.57
CA THR A 160 24.08 -15.41 -15.96
C THR A 160 24.25 -13.99 -16.50
N THR A 161 25.31 -13.35 -16.01
CA THR A 161 26.01 -12.19 -16.62
C THR A 161 25.20 -10.90 -16.79
N LEU A 162 25.61 -9.88 -16.03
CA LEU A 162 25.34 -8.44 -16.18
C LEU A 162 25.67 -7.83 -17.58
N ASN A 163 25.72 -8.61 -18.66
CA ASN A 163 26.27 -8.18 -19.95
C ASN A 163 25.27 -7.85 -21.05
N ARG A 164 23.96 -7.68 -20.77
CA ARG A 164 23.05 -7.06 -21.75
C ARG A 164 22.07 -6.11 -21.07
N LEU A 165 22.59 -4.94 -20.73
CA LEU A 165 21.93 -3.78 -20.13
C LEU A 165 20.53 -3.43 -20.66
N PHE A 166 20.08 -3.88 -21.84
CA PHE A 166 18.74 -3.62 -22.37
C PHE A 166 18.27 -4.69 -23.38
N GLU A 167 18.54 -5.97 -23.15
CA GLU A 167 17.87 -7.02 -23.93
C GLU A 167 16.70 -7.61 -23.17
N VAL A 168 15.53 -7.07 -23.52
CA VAL A 168 14.21 -7.64 -23.34
C VAL A 168 14.25 -9.14 -23.65
N ARG A 169 14.44 -9.97 -22.62
CA ARG A 169 14.01 -11.37 -22.70
C ARG A 169 12.49 -11.35 -22.93
N PRO A 170 11.91 -12.27 -23.72
CA PRO A 170 10.47 -12.31 -24.01
C PRO A 170 9.60 -12.47 -22.74
N GLU A 171 10.21 -12.79 -21.61
CA GLU A 171 9.59 -12.85 -20.28
C GLU A 171 9.27 -11.44 -19.72
N TYR A 172 10.00 -10.39 -20.13
CA TYR A 172 9.73 -9.01 -19.69
C TYR A 172 8.70 -8.27 -20.55
N THR A 173 8.44 -8.72 -21.78
CA THR A 173 7.25 -8.28 -22.56
C THR A 173 5.93 -8.72 -21.93
N LEU A 174 5.97 -9.56 -20.89
CA LEU A 174 4.81 -9.97 -20.12
C LEU A 174 4.41 -8.94 -19.06
N VAL A 175 5.35 -8.07 -18.65
CA VAL A 175 5.17 -7.03 -17.61
C VAL A 175 4.09 -6.04 -18.02
N ASP A 176 4.05 -5.64 -19.29
CA ASP A 176 3.11 -4.62 -19.78
C ASP A 176 1.68 -5.12 -19.98
N ARG A 177 1.42 -6.42 -19.84
CA ARG A 177 0.15 -7.03 -20.25
C ARG A 177 -0.62 -7.71 -19.12
N LEU A 178 0.01 -7.91 -17.96
CA LEU A 178 -0.67 -8.47 -16.82
C LEU A 178 -1.68 -7.47 -16.27
N PRO A 179 -2.91 -7.91 -15.95
CA PRO A 179 -3.95 -7.05 -15.39
C PRO A 179 -3.73 -6.73 -13.90
N THR A 180 -2.58 -7.09 -13.34
CA THR A 180 -2.30 -7.10 -11.90
C THR A 180 -0.88 -6.64 -11.61
N SER A 181 -0.57 -6.31 -10.35
CA SER A 181 0.75 -5.85 -9.94
C SER A 181 1.79 -6.97 -10.06
N LEU A 182 3.05 -6.59 -10.29
CA LEU A 182 4.15 -7.52 -10.53
C LEU A 182 5.31 -7.23 -9.60
N LEU A 183 5.73 -8.22 -8.83
CA LEU A 183 6.94 -8.18 -8.01
C LEU A 183 8.02 -9.05 -8.65
N VAL A 184 9.09 -8.43 -9.14
CA VAL A 184 10.24 -9.16 -9.70
C VAL A 184 11.32 -9.29 -8.62
N VAL A 185 11.54 -10.51 -8.15
CA VAL A 185 12.53 -10.85 -7.12
C VAL A 185 13.81 -11.31 -7.81
N ARG A 186 14.83 -10.45 -7.74
CA ARG A 186 16.17 -10.72 -8.28
C ARG A 186 17.14 -11.24 -7.23
N GLN A 187 17.07 -10.65 -6.03
CA GLN A 187 17.88 -10.98 -4.86
C GLN A 187 16.94 -10.88 -3.65
N PRO A 188 16.34 -12.00 -3.21
CA PRO A 188 15.45 -11.98 -2.05
C PRO A 188 16.22 -11.47 -0.83
N CYS A 189 15.69 -10.44 -0.19
CA CYS A 189 16.26 -9.88 1.03
C CYS A 189 15.17 -9.78 2.09
N TRP A 190 15.44 -10.39 3.25
CA TRP A 190 14.52 -10.39 4.38
C TRP A 190 15.25 -10.06 5.68
N PRO A 191 14.69 -9.19 6.56
CA PRO A 191 13.49 -8.39 6.35
C PRO A 191 13.70 -7.27 5.30
N ILE A 192 12.61 -6.76 4.73
CA ILE A 192 12.64 -5.57 3.88
C ILE A 192 13.01 -4.37 4.76
N LYS A 193 14.11 -3.67 4.44
CA LYS A 193 14.61 -2.55 5.26
C LYS A 193 14.50 -1.20 4.59
N ASN A 194 14.58 -1.18 3.26
CA ASN A 194 14.61 0.05 2.48
C ASN A 194 13.72 -0.13 1.25
N VAL A 195 12.81 0.80 1.02
CA VAL A 195 11.94 0.85 -0.15
C VAL A 195 12.17 2.16 -0.89
N LEU A 196 12.51 2.08 -2.18
CA LEU A 196 12.56 3.25 -3.06
C LEU A 196 11.26 3.33 -3.85
N LEU A 197 10.43 4.33 -3.56
CA LEU A 197 9.21 4.61 -4.28
C LEU A 197 9.47 5.67 -5.36
N VAL A 198 9.31 5.29 -6.62
CA VAL A 198 9.48 6.19 -7.77
C VAL A 198 8.10 6.62 -8.26
N LEU A 199 7.84 7.92 -8.28
CA LEU A 199 6.55 8.51 -8.68
C LEU A 199 6.68 9.29 -9.98
N ARG A 200 5.65 9.26 -10.84
CA ARG A 200 5.63 9.98 -12.13
C ARG A 200 4.55 11.06 -12.21
N ASN A 201 3.83 11.30 -11.12
CA ASN A 201 2.65 12.14 -11.04
C ASN A 201 1.52 11.66 -11.98
N GLU A 202 1.30 10.36 -12.04
CA GLU A 202 0.23 9.71 -12.82
C GLU A 202 -0.75 8.98 -11.90
N GLU A 203 -1.98 8.71 -12.36
CA GLU A 203 -2.99 7.95 -11.59
C GLU A 203 -2.47 6.57 -11.12
N LYS A 204 -1.53 5.98 -11.87
CA LYS A 204 -0.87 4.70 -11.52
C LYS A 204 0.03 4.77 -10.29
N ASP A 205 0.41 5.98 -9.85
CA ASP A 205 1.21 6.17 -8.65
C ASP A 205 0.45 5.76 -7.39
N GLU A 206 -0.89 5.83 -7.39
CA GLU A 206 -1.70 5.42 -6.23
C GLU A 206 -1.48 3.94 -5.89
N THR A 207 -1.44 3.06 -6.89
CA THR A 207 -1.16 1.63 -6.69
C THR A 207 0.26 1.38 -6.16
N ALA A 208 1.24 2.16 -6.63
CA ALA A 208 2.62 2.04 -6.16
C ALA A 208 2.77 2.53 -4.71
N VAL A 209 2.07 3.60 -4.33
CA VAL A 209 1.99 4.10 -2.96
C VAL A 209 1.32 3.07 -2.06
N ASP A 210 0.18 2.50 -2.46
CA ASP A 210 -0.55 1.49 -1.69
C ASP A 210 0.34 0.27 -1.38
N TRP A 211 0.98 -0.31 -2.39
CA TRP A 211 1.92 -1.41 -2.18
C TRP A 211 3.11 -1.02 -1.30
N THR A 212 3.65 0.19 -1.47
CA THR A 212 4.76 0.67 -0.64
C THR A 212 4.37 0.73 0.83
N VAL A 213 3.18 1.23 1.15
CA VAL A 213 2.65 1.28 2.51
C VAL A 213 2.49 -0.14 3.07
N ARG A 214 1.89 -1.05 2.29
CA ARG A 214 1.68 -2.45 2.67
C ARG A 214 2.98 -3.20 2.94
N PHE A 215 4.05 -2.90 2.21
CA PHE A 215 5.36 -3.49 2.49
C PHE A 215 6.05 -2.81 3.68
N ALA A 216 6.08 -1.48 3.70
CA ALA A 216 6.94 -0.73 4.62
C ALA A 216 6.41 -0.71 6.06
N GLN A 217 5.10 -0.56 6.26
CA GLN A 217 4.52 -0.48 7.60
C GLN A 217 4.78 -1.72 8.45
N PRO A 218 4.41 -2.95 8.02
CA PRO A 218 4.61 -4.14 8.83
C PRO A 218 6.09 -4.55 8.93
N SER A 219 6.95 -4.13 7.99
CA SER A 219 8.38 -4.43 8.01
C SER A 219 9.23 -3.37 8.72
N CYS A 220 8.63 -2.25 9.15
CA CYS A 220 9.33 -1.06 9.63
C CYS A 220 10.43 -0.59 8.66
N ALA A 221 10.19 -0.70 7.34
CA ALA A 221 11.15 -0.30 6.33
C ALA A 221 11.18 1.22 6.15
N ASP A 222 12.38 1.76 5.92
CA ASP A 222 12.56 3.15 5.52
C ASP A 222 12.11 3.34 4.07
N VAL A 223 11.25 4.33 3.83
CA VAL A 223 10.77 4.67 2.48
C VAL A 223 11.46 5.93 1.99
N THR A 224 12.15 5.83 0.86
CA THR A 224 12.68 6.98 0.13
C THR A 224 11.81 7.23 -1.09
N VAL A 225 11.30 8.46 -1.25
CA VAL A 225 10.45 8.84 -2.39
C VAL A 225 11.28 9.62 -3.42
N LEU A 226 11.25 9.17 -4.67
CA LEU A 226 11.91 9.81 -5.81
C LEU A 226 10.86 10.24 -6.85
N PRO A 227 10.40 11.50 -6.83
CA PRO A 227 9.52 12.03 -7.86
C PRO A 227 10.31 12.28 -9.16
N LEU A 228 9.81 11.74 -10.28
CA LEU A 228 10.34 12.00 -11.61
C LEU A 228 9.53 13.12 -12.27
N THR A 229 10.14 14.29 -12.40
CA THR A 229 9.58 15.39 -13.19
C THR A 229 10.05 15.28 -14.63
N ILE A 230 9.12 15.24 -15.58
CA ILE A 230 9.48 15.45 -16.99
C ILE A 230 9.91 16.92 -17.12
N PRO A 231 11.14 17.22 -17.59
CA PRO A 231 11.55 18.61 -17.79
C PRO A 231 10.59 19.28 -18.79
N ALA A 232 10.14 20.49 -18.45
CA ALA A 232 9.26 21.28 -19.30
C ALA A 232 9.93 21.55 -20.67
N PRO A 233 9.17 21.51 -21.78
CA PRO A 233 9.69 21.76 -23.12
C PRO A 233 10.19 23.20 -23.31
#